data_AF-A0ABD3GND8-F1
#
_entry.id   AF-A0ABD3GND8-F1
#
_cell.length_a   1.000
_cell.length_b   1.000
_cell.length_c   1.000
_cell.angle_alpha   90.00
_cell.angle_beta   90.00
_cell.angle_gamma   90.00
#
_symmetry.space_group_name_H-M   'P 1'
#
loop_
_entity.id
_entity.type
_entity.pdbx_description
1 polymer ?
#
loop_
_entity_poly.entity_id
_entity_poly.type
_entity_poly.pdbx_seq_one_letter_code
_entity_poly.pdbx_strand_id
1 'polypeptide(L)'
;MQSSLRLHSLQRTGVAVCDSRVPVGRERSKSPSHIALTRNWQSGIRRVFAAMGVEVGGYTETDPVRETKSLCADLCKHFYGLGWVSGTGGSITIKAHDPSVPVGEQLIVMAPSGVQKERMLPEDMYVMSPDGSVLSSPSPKPSPHRPPKCSECGPLFLKAYTMRNAGAVIHSHGLESALATMINPTATEFRITHMEMIKGIAGHGYYDELVVPIIENSAREYELTDALAEAIAAYPKSTAVLVRNHGIYIWGDSWIQAKTQAECYHYLFEAALKLHQLGLDPADPKHGPLRAVGERGTEAASAENGKKYPKVVVLDIEGTTTPISFVYEVLFPYVKERAASHLLSTYTSTETQDDIKLLRKQVKQSLIVLIQEDLDNGVPGATPVPPADAPKEEVVSALEGNILAMIEADRKITALKELQGHIWRVGFEKGELQGALYDDVPVALAEWHKMGTKTYIYSSGSREAQRLLFGNTKHGDLRRYLCGYFDTTTGPKREARSYAEICLSVGVDSPSDVLFATDVLAEAVAAKEAGVNAVLMLRPGNAPLPADHGFQTARTLDEL
;
A
#
# COMPACT_ATOMS: atom_id res chain seq x y z
N MET A 1 -70.09 27.10 45.84
CA MET A 1 -70.15 25.64 46.06
C MET A 1 -68.81 25.08 45.62
N GLN A 2 -67.98 24.46 46.48
CA GLN A 2 -68.15 23.13 47.13
C GLN A 2 -68.11 21.96 46.12
N SER A 3 -67.40 20.85 46.35
CA SER A 3 -66.36 20.52 47.36
C SER A 3 -65.76 19.10 47.12
N SER A 4 -64.67 18.75 47.82
CA SER A 4 -64.43 17.42 48.45
C SER A 4 -64.06 16.17 47.57
N LEU A 5 -63.39 15.08 48.03
CA LEU A 5 -62.47 14.75 49.17
C LEU A 5 -61.94 13.28 49.02
N ARG A 6 -60.63 13.02 49.31
CA ARG A 6 -59.99 11.85 50.02
C ARG A 6 -60.40 10.38 49.66
N LEU A 7 -59.96 9.24 50.26
CA LEU A 7 -58.85 8.74 51.15
C LEU A 7 -58.28 7.43 50.46
N HIS A 8 -57.09 6.82 50.68
CA HIS A 8 -55.96 6.90 51.64
C HIS A 8 -55.90 5.87 52.82
N SER A 9 -55.08 4.80 52.69
CA SER A 9 -54.56 3.88 53.75
C SER A 9 -53.09 3.50 53.44
N LEU A 10 -52.06 3.55 54.31
CA LEU A 10 -51.85 3.02 55.69
C LEU A 10 -51.66 1.49 55.70
N GLN A 11 -50.65 0.85 56.33
CA GLN A 11 -49.57 1.20 57.32
C GLN A 11 -48.23 0.47 56.97
N ARG A 12 -47.01 0.92 57.34
CA ARG A 12 -46.21 0.68 58.59
C ARG A 12 -46.25 -0.79 59.12
N THR A 13 -45.18 -1.49 59.54
CA THR A 13 -43.71 -1.26 59.74
C THR A 13 -42.90 -2.48 59.21
N GLY A 14 -41.55 -2.60 59.23
CA GLY A 14 -40.44 -1.70 59.59
C GLY A 14 -39.45 -2.26 60.65
N VAL A 15 -38.13 -2.06 60.46
CA VAL A 15 -36.95 -2.38 61.35
C VAL A 15 -36.54 -3.87 61.43
N ALA A 16 -35.24 -4.30 61.46
CA ALA A 16 -33.94 -3.82 60.93
C ALA A 16 -32.83 -4.90 61.18
N VAL A 17 -31.56 -4.56 60.89
CA VAL A 17 -30.29 -5.17 61.36
C VAL A 17 -29.70 -6.35 60.55
N CYS A 18 -28.36 -6.35 60.49
CA CYS A 18 -27.44 -7.39 59.96
C CYS A 18 -27.56 -8.73 60.75
N ASP A 19 -26.89 -9.84 60.44
CA ASP A 19 -25.45 -9.97 60.13
C ASP A 19 -25.08 -11.41 59.66
N SER A 20 -23.88 -11.52 59.09
CA SER A 20 -22.96 -12.67 59.20
C SER A 20 -23.05 -13.87 58.23
N ARG A 21 -21.85 -14.17 57.69
CA ARG A 21 -21.22 -15.51 57.50
C ARG A 21 -21.75 -16.47 56.41
N VAL A 22 -20.86 -16.70 55.44
CA VAL A 22 -20.76 -17.91 54.61
C VAL A 22 -20.44 -19.15 55.46
N PRO A 23 -20.99 -20.32 55.12
CA PRO A 23 -20.23 -21.56 55.14
C PRO A 23 -20.24 -22.31 53.79
N VAL A 24 -19.25 -23.19 53.60
CA VAL A 24 -19.01 -23.99 52.38
C VAL A 24 -19.70 -25.36 52.46
N GLY A 25 -20.28 -25.88 51.37
CA GLY A 25 -20.78 -27.27 51.36
C GLY A 25 -21.55 -27.79 50.13
N ARG A 26 -20.80 -28.30 49.13
CA ARG A 26 -21.15 -29.32 48.10
C ARG A 26 -22.61 -29.57 47.61
N GLU A 27 -22.72 -29.57 46.27
CA GLU A 27 -23.41 -30.56 45.40
C GLU A 27 -24.91 -30.87 45.58
N ARG A 28 -25.70 -30.55 44.53
CA ARG A 28 -26.36 -31.59 43.70
C ARG A 28 -26.97 -31.08 42.37
N SER A 29 -26.66 -31.83 41.31
CA SER A 29 -27.43 -32.10 40.07
C SER A 29 -28.55 -31.16 39.59
N LYS A 30 -28.45 -30.72 38.33
CA LYS A 30 -29.60 -30.56 37.42
C LYS A 30 -29.37 -31.33 36.11
N SER A 31 -30.46 -31.68 35.42
CA SER A 31 -30.52 -32.74 34.40
C SER A 31 -30.21 -32.27 32.95
N PRO A 32 -29.80 -33.17 32.04
CA PRO A 32 -29.48 -32.84 30.66
C PRO A 32 -30.63 -33.16 29.69
N SER A 33 -31.03 -32.21 28.83
CA SER A 33 -31.95 -32.46 27.71
C SER A 33 -31.62 -31.73 26.39
N HIS A 34 -30.82 -30.66 26.39
CA HIS A 34 -30.43 -29.95 25.16
C HIS A 34 -29.04 -30.31 24.58
N ILE A 35 -28.23 -31.12 25.27
CA ILE A 35 -26.87 -31.48 24.84
C ILE A 35 -26.85 -32.71 23.89
N ALA A 36 -27.97 -33.41 23.72
CA ALA A 36 -28.03 -34.68 23.00
C ALA A 36 -27.92 -34.55 21.47
N LEU A 37 -28.45 -33.48 20.86
CA LEU A 37 -28.55 -33.35 19.40
C LEU A 37 -27.26 -32.87 18.72
N THR A 38 -26.42 -32.09 19.39
CA THR A 38 -25.13 -31.64 18.83
C THR A 38 -24.00 -32.66 18.98
N ARG A 39 -24.07 -33.56 19.97
CA ARG A 39 -23.02 -34.57 20.20
C ARG A 39 -23.01 -35.72 19.20
N ASN A 40 -24.14 -36.07 18.58
CA ASN A 40 -24.20 -37.19 17.64
C ASN A 40 -23.61 -36.91 16.25
N TRP A 41 -23.39 -35.64 15.88
CA TRP A 41 -22.68 -35.31 14.64
C TRP A 41 -21.15 -35.46 14.82
N GLN A 42 -20.62 -35.03 15.97
CA GLN A 42 -19.19 -35.12 16.29
C GLN A 42 -18.72 -36.56 16.60
N SER A 43 -19.61 -37.46 17.03
CA SER A 43 -19.26 -38.86 17.32
C SER A 43 -19.14 -39.74 16.07
N GLY A 44 -19.93 -39.48 15.03
CA GLY A 44 -19.87 -40.20 13.75
C GLY A 44 -18.55 -39.96 13.02
N ILE A 45 -18.19 -38.69 12.81
CA ILE A 45 -16.96 -38.28 12.11
C ILE A 45 -15.70 -38.88 12.78
N ARG A 46 -15.62 -38.85 14.12
CA ARG A 46 -14.48 -39.39 14.87
C ARG A 46 -14.25 -40.90 14.67
N ARG A 47 -15.29 -41.68 14.34
CA ARG A 47 -15.13 -43.12 14.06
C ARG A 47 -14.62 -43.41 12.65
N VAL A 48 -14.82 -42.51 11.69
CA VAL A 48 -14.28 -42.65 10.33
C VAL A 48 -12.78 -42.36 10.32
N PHE A 49 -12.34 -41.25 10.92
CA PHE A 49 -10.92 -40.89 10.96
C PHE A 49 -10.07 -41.82 11.83
N ALA A 50 -10.63 -42.41 12.90
CA ALA A 50 -9.93 -43.39 13.73
C ALA A 50 -9.56 -44.69 12.97
N ALA A 51 -10.15 -44.95 11.80
CA ALA A 51 -9.83 -46.11 10.97
C ALA A 51 -8.66 -45.87 9.99
N MET A 52 -8.11 -44.65 9.90
CA MET A 52 -7.09 -44.28 8.90
C MET A 52 -5.72 -43.86 9.47
N GLY A 53 -5.54 -43.83 10.78
CA GLY A 53 -4.20 -43.85 11.40
C GLY A 53 -3.28 -42.65 11.12
N VAL A 54 -3.82 -41.44 10.98
CA VAL A 54 -3.05 -40.19 10.82
C VAL A 54 -3.37 -39.22 11.96
N GLU A 55 -2.35 -38.54 12.48
CA GLU A 55 -2.45 -37.57 13.58
C GLU A 55 -3.07 -36.23 13.16
N VAL A 56 -3.51 -35.43 14.13
CA VAL A 56 -4.20 -34.15 13.90
C VAL A 56 -3.27 -32.98 14.25
N GLY A 57 -3.04 -32.06 13.28
CA GLY A 57 -2.63 -30.68 13.59
C GLY A 57 -1.31 -30.16 13.02
N GLY A 58 -0.76 -30.74 11.95
CA GLY A 58 0.45 -30.21 11.31
C GLY A 58 0.20 -28.95 10.45
N TYR A 59 0.58 -27.77 10.95
CA TYR A 59 0.79 -26.60 10.09
C TYR A 59 1.94 -26.90 9.09
N THR A 60 1.67 -26.73 7.79
CA THR A 60 2.68 -26.86 6.74
C THR A 60 3.05 -25.46 6.25
N GLU A 61 4.34 -25.12 6.28
CA GLU A 61 4.81 -23.80 5.90
C GLU A 61 4.75 -23.57 4.40
N THR A 62 4.13 -22.46 3.98
CA THR A 62 4.03 -22.03 2.59
C THR A 62 5.14 -21.06 2.22
N ASP A 63 5.46 -20.95 0.92
CA ASP A 63 6.49 -20.05 0.42
C ASP A 63 6.29 -18.58 0.86
N PRO A 64 5.07 -17.99 0.76
CA PRO A 64 4.83 -16.62 1.23
C PRO A 64 5.12 -16.41 2.73
N VAL A 65 4.87 -17.41 3.59
CA VAL A 65 5.20 -17.30 5.01
C VAL A 65 6.72 -17.35 5.22
N ARG A 66 7.43 -18.27 4.55
CA ARG A 66 8.90 -18.39 4.64
C ARG A 66 9.61 -17.14 4.15
N GLU A 67 9.12 -16.53 3.06
CA GLU A 67 9.59 -15.25 2.54
C GLU A 67 9.31 -14.11 3.52
N THR A 68 8.09 -14.04 4.06
CA THR A 68 7.72 -13.01 5.06
C THR A 68 8.51 -13.13 6.37
N LYS A 69 8.83 -14.35 6.82
CA LYS A 69 9.73 -14.58 7.96
C LYS A 69 11.14 -14.03 7.73
N SER A 70 11.66 -14.20 6.51
CA SER A 70 12.97 -13.69 6.11
C SER A 70 12.96 -12.16 6.06
N LEU A 71 11.94 -11.57 5.44
CA LEU A 71 11.71 -10.13 5.39
C LEU A 71 11.61 -9.50 6.80
N CYS A 72 10.90 -10.13 7.74
CA CYS A 72 10.84 -9.66 9.14
C CYS A 72 12.22 -9.61 9.81
N ALA A 73 13.11 -10.57 9.53
CA ALA A 73 14.46 -10.61 10.09
C ALA A 73 15.34 -9.50 9.50
N ASP A 74 15.35 -9.36 8.17
CA ASP A 74 16.13 -8.32 7.49
C ASP A 74 15.64 -6.90 7.83
N LEU A 75 14.33 -6.68 7.93
CA LEU A 75 13.77 -5.39 8.35
C LEU A 75 14.14 -5.06 9.80
N CYS A 76 14.04 -5.99 10.75
CA CYS A 76 14.48 -5.72 12.13
C CYS A 76 15.98 -5.46 12.24
N LYS A 77 16.81 -6.12 11.42
CA LYS A 77 18.25 -5.85 11.32
C LYS A 77 18.54 -4.46 10.75
N HIS A 78 17.78 -4.01 9.77
CA HIS A 78 17.87 -2.64 9.25
C HIS A 78 17.40 -1.62 10.32
N PHE A 79 16.25 -1.83 10.94
CA PHE A 79 15.69 -0.96 11.98
C PHE A 79 16.60 -0.85 13.22
N TYR A 80 17.37 -1.89 13.55
CA TYR A 80 18.40 -1.81 14.59
C TYR A 80 19.52 -0.84 14.21
N GLY A 81 19.94 -0.83 12.94
CA GLY A 81 20.89 0.15 12.41
C GLY A 81 20.38 1.60 12.44
N LEU A 82 19.05 1.78 12.42
CA LEU A 82 18.37 3.07 12.61
C LEU A 82 18.08 3.39 14.11
N GLY A 83 18.49 2.51 15.03
CA GLY A 83 18.24 2.63 16.48
C GLY A 83 16.83 2.24 16.95
N TRP A 84 15.88 2.06 16.03
CA TRP A 84 14.43 1.88 16.31
C TRP A 84 14.08 0.64 17.13
N VAL A 85 14.86 -0.45 17.02
CA VAL A 85 14.60 -1.72 17.73
C VAL A 85 15.78 -2.13 18.62
N SER A 86 16.40 -1.11 19.24
CA SER A 86 17.53 -1.24 20.17
C SER A 86 17.15 -1.97 21.45
N GLY A 87 18.14 -2.59 22.12
CA GLY A 87 17.97 -3.12 23.48
C GLY A 87 16.95 -4.26 23.61
N THR A 88 16.64 -4.97 22.52
CA THR A 88 15.56 -5.98 22.35
C THR A 88 14.15 -5.39 22.25
N GLY A 89 13.99 -4.07 22.44
CA GLY A 89 12.76 -3.31 22.29
C GLY A 89 12.29 -3.14 20.85
N GLY A 90 11.10 -2.57 20.67
CA GLY A 90 10.38 -2.53 19.40
C GLY A 90 10.07 -3.94 18.82
N SER A 91 9.38 -3.99 17.69
CA SER A 91 9.15 -5.22 16.91
C SER A 91 8.54 -4.92 15.53
N ILE A 92 8.43 -5.93 14.67
CA ILE A 92 7.64 -5.89 13.43
C ILE A 92 6.70 -7.09 13.36
N THR A 93 5.55 -6.89 12.72
CA THR A 93 4.68 -7.95 12.24
C THR A 93 4.17 -7.62 10.83
N ILE A 94 3.98 -8.65 10.01
CA ILE A 94 3.57 -8.55 8.61
C ILE A 94 2.58 -9.69 8.33
N LYS A 95 1.49 -9.43 7.59
CA LYS A 95 0.66 -10.47 6.98
C LYS A 95 1.41 -11.10 5.80
N ALA A 96 1.50 -12.43 5.79
CA ALA A 96 2.10 -13.18 4.70
C ALA A 96 1.26 -13.03 3.44
N HIS A 97 1.78 -12.25 2.48
CA HIS A 97 1.05 -11.85 1.28
C HIS A 97 0.93 -13.02 0.28
N ASP A 98 -0.14 -13.79 0.42
CA ASP A 98 -0.56 -14.79 -0.56
C ASP A 98 -1.71 -14.23 -1.41
N PRO A 99 -1.52 -14.03 -2.74
CA PRO A 99 -2.58 -13.54 -3.63
C PRO A 99 -3.81 -14.45 -3.75
N SER A 100 -3.73 -15.70 -3.28
CA SER A 100 -4.87 -16.62 -3.25
C SER A 100 -5.70 -16.54 -1.97
N VAL A 101 -5.23 -15.80 -0.95
CA VAL A 101 -5.89 -15.65 0.35
C VAL A 101 -6.33 -14.20 0.56
N PRO A 102 -7.61 -13.93 0.92
CA PRO A 102 -8.07 -12.58 1.23
C PRO A 102 -7.22 -11.88 2.31
N VAL A 103 -7.02 -10.56 2.19
CA VAL A 103 -6.17 -9.80 3.14
C VAL A 103 -6.66 -9.86 4.60
N GLY A 104 -7.96 -10.13 4.83
CA GLY A 104 -8.50 -10.39 6.17
C GLY A 104 -8.21 -11.80 6.71
N GLU A 105 -7.80 -12.73 5.86
CA GLU A 105 -7.59 -14.16 6.15
C GLU A 105 -6.10 -14.59 6.09
N GLN A 106 -5.22 -13.71 5.59
CA GLN A 106 -3.77 -13.95 5.51
C GLN A 106 -3.12 -14.14 6.89
N LEU A 107 -2.22 -15.13 6.98
CA LEU A 107 -1.50 -15.47 8.21
C LEU A 107 -0.57 -14.33 8.64
N ILE A 108 -0.45 -14.13 9.95
CA ILE A 108 0.36 -13.07 10.55
C ILE A 108 1.71 -13.65 10.97
N VAL A 109 2.80 -13.08 10.46
CA VAL A 109 4.17 -13.35 10.94
C VAL A 109 4.54 -12.30 11.99
N MET A 110 5.15 -12.72 13.10
CA MET A 110 5.51 -11.83 14.20
C MET A 110 6.91 -12.11 14.75
N ALA A 111 7.71 -11.05 14.88
CA ALA A 111 9.02 -11.13 15.51
C ALA A 111 8.91 -11.25 17.04
N PRO A 112 9.74 -12.10 17.69
CA PRO A 112 9.66 -12.35 19.12
C PRO A 112 10.15 -11.20 20.01
N SER A 113 9.65 -11.19 21.24
CA SER A 113 10.12 -10.29 22.32
C SER A 113 11.34 -10.88 23.06
N GLY A 114 12.17 -9.99 23.61
CA GLY A 114 13.33 -10.33 24.45
C GLY A 114 14.57 -10.86 23.71
N VAL A 115 14.62 -10.74 22.38
CA VAL A 115 15.78 -11.17 21.55
C VAL A 115 16.52 -10.00 20.91
N GLN A 116 17.80 -10.21 20.59
CA GLN A 116 18.61 -9.34 19.73
C GLN A 116 17.99 -9.28 18.33
N LYS A 117 17.33 -8.17 18.02
CA LYS A 117 16.50 -7.97 16.81
C LYS A 117 17.33 -8.00 15.53
N GLU A 118 18.59 -7.63 15.61
CA GLU A 118 19.59 -7.64 14.54
C GLU A 118 20.20 -9.01 14.26
N ARG A 119 19.81 -10.03 15.05
CA ARG A 119 20.34 -11.41 14.99
C ARG A 119 19.23 -12.47 14.92
N MET A 120 17.99 -12.06 14.68
CA MET A 120 16.90 -12.97 14.43
C MET A 120 17.12 -13.68 13.09
N LEU A 121 16.71 -14.94 13.03
CA LEU A 121 16.68 -15.75 11.81
C LEU A 121 15.21 -16.07 11.46
N PRO A 122 14.89 -16.52 10.23
CA PRO A 122 13.51 -16.83 9.84
C PRO A 122 12.83 -17.85 10.78
N GLU A 123 13.59 -18.79 11.32
CA GLU A 123 13.14 -19.80 12.29
C GLU A 123 12.85 -19.26 13.72
N ASP A 124 13.22 -18.01 14.04
CA ASP A 124 12.86 -17.34 15.30
C ASP A 124 11.43 -16.75 15.27
N MET A 125 10.79 -16.71 14.11
CA MET A 125 9.50 -16.03 13.91
C MET A 125 8.29 -16.89 14.29
N TYR A 126 7.31 -16.24 14.92
CA TYR A 126 5.98 -16.82 15.13
C TYR A 126 5.13 -16.73 13.86
N VAL A 127 4.24 -17.72 13.68
CA VAL A 127 3.14 -17.67 12.68
C VAL A 127 1.82 -17.79 13.43
N MET A 128 0.89 -16.90 13.12
CA MET A 128 -0.40 -16.75 13.79
C MET A 128 -1.52 -16.68 12.74
N SER A 129 -2.73 -17.14 13.10
CA SER A 129 -3.93 -16.90 12.30
C SER A 129 -4.42 -15.44 12.48
N PRO A 130 -5.33 -14.95 11.61
CA PRO A 130 -5.82 -13.56 11.65
C PRO A 130 -6.48 -13.13 12.96
N ASP A 131 -7.00 -14.08 13.74
CA ASP A 131 -7.57 -13.88 15.08
C ASP A 131 -6.51 -13.71 16.19
N GLY A 132 -5.24 -13.95 15.88
CA GLY A 132 -4.13 -13.93 16.82
C GLY A 132 -3.78 -15.29 17.46
N SER A 133 -4.44 -16.38 17.09
CA SER A 133 -4.09 -17.72 17.60
C SER A 133 -2.74 -18.19 17.01
N VAL A 134 -1.84 -18.71 17.85
CA VAL A 134 -0.50 -19.16 17.40
C VAL A 134 -0.61 -20.50 16.68
N LEU A 135 -0.17 -20.54 15.41
CA LEU A 135 -0.12 -21.74 14.56
C LEU A 135 1.28 -22.38 14.54
N SER A 136 2.33 -21.57 14.65
CA SER A 136 3.71 -22.02 14.71
C SER A 136 4.53 -21.12 15.65
N SER A 137 5.40 -21.74 16.43
CA SER A 137 6.31 -21.08 17.38
C SER A 137 7.75 -21.53 17.13
N PRO A 138 8.75 -20.63 17.32
CA PRO A 138 10.16 -20.97 17.18
C PRO A 138 10.58 -22.08 18.15
N SER A 139 11.50 -22.93 17.72
CA SER A 139 12.05 -23.99 18.57
C SER A 139 12.87 -23.42 19.74
N PRO A 140 12.80 -24.00 20.96
CA PRO A 140 13.65 -23.58 22.07
C PRO A 140 15.15 -23.73 21.74
N LYS A 141 15.85 -22.61 21.61
CA LYS A 141 17.32 -22.59 21.48
C LYS A 141 17.96 -23.06 22.81
N PRO A 142 19.08 -23.82 22.77
CA PRO A 142 19.71 -24.37 23.96
C PRO A 142 20.31 -23.29 24.88
N SER A 143 20.61 -23.65 26.13
CA SER A 143 21.28 -22.77 27.10
C SER A 143 22.55 -22.14 26.51
N PRO A 144 22.81 -20.82 26.70
CA PRO A 144 22.17 -19.91 27.66
C PRO A 144 20.88 -19.22 27.13
N HIS A 145 20.41 -19.56 25.94
CA HIS A 145 19.23 -18.91 25.36
C HIS A 145 17.97 -19.30 26.14
N ARG A 146 17.09 -18.32 26.38
CA ARG A 146 15.70 -18.57 26.74
C ARG A 146 14.92 -18.86 25.45
N PRO A 147 13.87 -19.70 25.48
CA PRO A 147 12.95 -19.79 24.34
C PRO A 147 12.41 -18.38 24.03
N PRO A 148 12.29 -17.99 22.74
CA PRO A 148 11.68 -16.72 22.39
C PRO A 148 10.25 -16.65 22.94
N LYS A 149 9.76 -15.44 23.23
CA LYS A 149 8.35 -15.19 23.54
C LYS A 149 7.65 -14.60 22.32
N CYS A 150 6.38 -14.94 22.12
CA CYS A 150 5.49 -14.15 21.27
C CYS A 150 5.45 -12.72 21.84
N SER A 151 5.40 -11.71 20.97
CA SER A 151 5.60 -10.32 21.42
C SER A 151 4.52 -9.88 22.41
N GLU A 152 4.89 -9.19 23.48
CA GLU A 152 3.92 -8.64 24.45
C GLU A 152 3.08 -7.52 23.81
N CYS A 153 3.60 -6.91 22.74
CA CYS A 153 2.91 -6.04 21.77
C CYS A 153 1.83 -6.74 20.91
N GLY A 154 1.71 -8.07 20.96
CA GLY A 154 0.81 -8.85 20.09
C GLY A 154 -0.65 -8.37 20.08
N PRO A 155 -1.30 -8.12 21.24
CA PRO A 155 -2.64 -7.55 21.31
C PRO A 155 -2.76 -6.16 20.67
N LEU A 156 -1.72 -5.32 20.77
CA LEU A 156 -1.68 -3.98 20.19
C LEU A 156 -1.62 -4.06 18.66
N PHE A 157 -0.79 -4.94 18.13
CA PHE A 157 -0.73 -5.22 16.70
C PHE A 157 -2.06 -5.74 16.14
N LEU A 158 -2.75 -6.62 16.88
CA LEU A 158 -4.08 -7.12 16.49
C LEU A 158 -5.15 -6.01 16.45
N LYS A 159 -5.04 -4.93 17.24
CA LYS A 159 -5.92 -3.75 17.10
C LYS A 159 -5.70 -3.05 15.76
N ALA A 160 -4.45 -2.82 15.33
CA ALA A 160 -4.18 -2.24 14.01
C ALA A 160 -4.66 -3.15 12.86
N TYR A 161 -4.46 -4.47 12.96
CA TYR A 161 -4.98 -5.41 11.98
C TYR A 161 -6.51 -5.41 11.89
N THR A 162 -7.23 -5.40 13.03
CA THR A 162 -8.70 -5.49 13.07
C THR A 162 -9.41 -4.16 12.85
N MET A 163 -8.84 -3.03 13.28
CA MET A 163 -9.47 -1.70 13.22
C MET A 163 -9.01 -0.84 12.02
N ARG A 164 -7.99 -1.29 11.29
CA ARG A 164 -7.45 -0.60 10.08
C ARG A 164 -7.16 -1.51 8.90
N ASN A 165 -7.41 -2.83 9.00
CA ASN A 165 -7.06 -3.81 7.97
C ASN A 165 -5.59 -3.72 7.50
N ALA A 166 -4.66 -3.44 8.42
CA ALA A 166 -3.25 -3.32 8.09
C ALA A 166 -2.70 -4.58 7.41
N GLY A 167 -1.67 -4.42 6.58
CA GLY A 167 -0.81 -5.50 6.09
C GLY A 167 0.49 -5.63 6.90
N ALA A 168 0.92 -4.57 7.59
CA ALA A 168 2.04 -4.63 8.52
C ALA A 168 1.92 -3.60 9.65
N VAL A 169 2.58 -3.90 10.77
CA VAL A 169 2.70 -3.00 11.93
C VAL A 169 4.14 -2.99 12.44
N ILE A 170 4.69 -1.81 12.68
CA ILE A 170 6.01 -1.56 13.24
C ILE A 170 5.83 -0.92 14.62
N HIS A 171 6.53 -1.44 15.62
CA HIS A 171 6.73 -0.78 16.90
C HIS A 171 8.20 -0.35 17.02
N SER A 172 8.42 0.94 17.24
CA SER A 172 9.75 1.54 17.35
C SER A 172 9.93 2.21 18.71
N HIS A 173 11.13 2.04 19.28
CA HIS A 173 11.63 2.70 20.50
C HIS A 173 12.64 3.81 20.13
N GLY A 174 12.54 4.38 18.92
CA GLY A 174 13.40 5.47 18.44
C GLY A 174 13.39 6.67 19.39
N LEU A 175 14.58 7.21 19.67
CA LEU A 175 14.79 8.20 20.73
C LEU A 175 14.01 9.51 20.46
N GLU A 176 14.05 9.97 19.23
CA GLU A 176 13.26 11.11 18.73
C GLU A 176 11.75 10.89 18.89
N SER A 177 11.22 9.68 18.66
CA SER A 177 9.79 9.40 18.92
C SER A 177 9.44 9.48 20.41
N ALA A 178 10.30 9.00 21.30
CA ALA A 178 10.10 9.13 22.74
C ALA A 178 10.22 10.60 23.20
N LEU A 179 11.25 11.33 22.75
CA LEU A 179 11.50 12.73 23.10
C LEU A 179 10.43 13.68 22.54
N ALA A 180 9.83 13.40 21.37
CA ALA A 180 8.72 14.20 20.84
C ALA A 180 7.54 14.27 21.81
N THR A 181 7.26 13.19 22.55
CA THR A 181 6.21 13.16 23.60
C THR A 181 6.56 13.96 24.87
N MET A 182 7.80 14.44 24.98
CA MET A 182 8.32 15.24 26.09
C MET A 182 8.42 16.75 25.76
N ILE A 183 8.33 17.15 24.48
CA ILE A 183 8.36 18.58 24.06
C ILE A 183 7.28 19.38 24.80
N ASN A 184 6.08 18.81 24.90
CA ASN A 184 5.02 19.29 25.79
C ASN A 184 4.49 18.11 26.61
N PRO A 185 4.91 17.94 27.88
CA PRO A 185 4.50 16.82 28.72
C PRO A 185 2.99 16.75 29.03
N THR A 186 2.22 17.81 28.74
CA THR A 186 0.77 17.85 28.94
C THR A 186 -0.04 17.68 27.65
N ALA A 187 0.62 17.61 26.49
CA ALA A 187 -0.06 17.40 25.21
C ALA A 187 -0.49 15.94 25.02
N THR A 188 -1.73 15.73 24.59
CA THR A 188 -2.30 14.43 24.16
C THR A 188 -2.06 14.15 22.68
N GLU A 189 -1.38 15.06 21.98
CA GLU A 189 -1.13 15.01 20.54
C GLU A 189 0.28 15.55 20.25
N PHE A 190 0.94 14.96 19.25
CA PHE A 190 2.04 15.58 18.54
C PHE A 190 1.49 16.25 17.27
N ARG A 191 1.99 17.45 16.95
CA ARG A 191 1.52 18.29 15.84
C ARG A 191 2.72 18.88 15.08
N ILE A 192 2.69 18.79 13.75
CA ILE A 192 3.68 19.42 12.84
C ILE A 192 3.03 19.73 11.49
N THR A 193 3.45 20.80 10.81
CA THR A 193 2.94 21.18 9.49
C THR A 193 4.06 21.69 8.56
N HIS A 194 3.78 21.85 7.26
CA HIS A 194 4.66 22.52 6.28
C HIS A 194 6.04 21.86 6.08
N MET A 195 6.08 20.52 6.14
CA MET A 195 7.29 19.72 5.94
C MET A 195 7.07 18.68 4.82
N GLU A 196 7.97 18.59 3.82
CA GLU A 196 7.80 17.70 2.64
C GLU A 196 7.62 16.23 3.02
N MET A 197 8.20 15.79 4.15
CA MET A 197 8.06 14.40 4.63
C MET A 197 6.66 14.06 5.18
N ILE A 198 5.79 15.04 5.42
CA ILE A 198 4.37 14.80 5.78
C ILE A 198 3.65 14.06 4.62
N LYS A 199 4.03 14.34 3.37
CA LYS A 199 3.49 13.69 2.17
C LYS A 199 3.79 12.18 2.07
N GLY A 200 4.69 11.67 2.91
CA GLY A 200 4.97 10.24 3.02
C GLY A 200 4.06 9.52 4.04
N ILE A 201 3.15 10.24 4.70
CA ILE A 201 2.10 9.71 5.57
C ILE A 201 0.80 9.61 4.78
N ALA A 202 0.13 8.46 4.80
CA ALA A 202 -1.09 8.25 4.03
C ALA A 202 -2.15 9.32 4.35
N GLY A 203 -2.82 9.82 3.31
CA GLY A 203 -3.85 10.84 3.44
C GLY A 203 -3.37 12.29 3.67
N HIS A 204 -2.06 12.58 3.64
CA HIS A 204 -1.55 13.92 3.99
C HIS A 204 -0.82 14.67 2.85
N GLY A 205 -1.06 15.98 2.74
CA GLY A 205 -0.37 16.91 1.83
C GLY A 205 0.85 17.64 2.44
N TYR A 206 1.45 18.60 1.74
CA TYR A 206 2.55 19.42 2.29
C TYR A 206 2.05 20.46 3.30
N TYR A 207 0.96 21.16 2.96
CA TYR A 207 0.38 22.23 3.79
C TYR A 207 -0.52 21.70 4.92
N ASP A 208 -0.74 20.38 4.98
CA ASP A 208 -1.51 19.71 6.02
C ASP A 208 -0.86 19.86 7.42
N GLU A 209 -1.69 19.78 8.46
CA GLU A 209 -1.22 19.49 9.80
C GLU A 209 -1.23 17.98 10.02
N LEU A 210 -0.07 17.39 10.32
CA LEU A 210 0.04 16.02 10.79
C LEU A 210 -0.21 15.98 12.29
N VAL A 211 -1.28 15.30 12.69
CA VAL A 211 -1.64 15.07 14.10
C VAL A 211 -1.44 13.60 14.44
N VAL A 212 -0.64 13.31 15.48
CA VAL A 212 -0.42 11.94 15.98
C VAL A 212 -0.83 11.88 17.46
N PRO A 213 -1.80 11.04 17.86
CA PRO A 213 -2.21 10.93 19.25
C PRO A 213 -1.08 10.36 20.13
N ILE A 214 -0.99 10.86 21.36
CA ILE A 214 -0.07 10.40 22.41
C ILE A 214 -0.90 9.74 23.50
N ILE A 215 -0.64 8.45 23.78
CA ILE A 215 -1.17 7.75 24.96
C ILE A 215 -0.12 7.67 26.06
N GLU A 216 -0.56 7.63 27.33
CA GLU A 216 0.33 7.41 28.46
C GLU A 216 0.86 5.97 28.49
N ASN A 217 2.10 5.79 28.95
CA ASN A 217 2.71 4.48 29.07
C ASN A 217 2.27 3.74 30.35
N SER A 218 2.23 2.41 30.31
CA SER A 218 2.06 1.55 31.50
C SER A 218 3.32 0.71 31.74
N ALA A 219 3.44 0.17 32.95
CA ALA A 219 4.47 -0.78 33.33
C ALA A 219 4.34 -2.16 32.63
N ARG A 220 3.26 -2.38 31.86
CA ARG A 220 2.97 -3.62 31.13
C ARG A 220 2.31 -3.31 29.79
N GLU A 221 2.87 -3.82 28.70
CA GLU A 221 2.43 -3.47 27.33
C GLU A 221 0.95 -3.79 27.08
N TYR A 222 0.43 -4.93 27.57
CA TYR A 222 -0.97 -5.31 27.33
C TYR A 222 -1.99 -4.31 27.90
N GLU A 223 -1.62 -3.47 28.87
CA GLU A 223 -2.51 -2.48 29.48
C GLU A 223 -2.70 -1.25 28.58
N LEU A 224 -1.83 -1.07 27.59
CA LEU A 224 -1.98 -0.06 26.52
C LEU A 224 -3.03 -0.45 25.47
N THR A 225 -3.47 -1.71 25.44
CA THR A 225 -4.30 -2.27 24.37
C THR A 225 -5.60 -1.50 24.13
N ASP A 226 -6.25 -1.01 25.17
CA ASP A 226 -7.52 -0.30 25.06
C ASP A 226 -7.32 1.21 24.84
N ALA A 227 -6.34 1.84 25.48
CA ALA A 227 -5.95 3.22 25.17
C ALA A 227 -5.48 3.38 23.71
N LEU A 228 -4.76 2.39 23.17
CA LEU A 228 -4.41 2.31 21.75
C LEU A 228 -5.65 2.18 20.88
N ALA A 229 -6.62 1.34 21.26
CA ALA A 229 -7.86 1.17 20.51
C ALA A 229 -8.72 2.45 20.51
N GLU A 230 -8.78 3.18 21.62
CA GLU A 230 -9.44 4.48 21.75
C GLU A 230 -8.74 5.54 20.89
N ALA A 231 -7.41 5.62 20.94
CA ALA A 231 -6.63 6.52 20.09
C ALA A 231 -6.80 6.20 18.59
N ILE A 232 -6.82 4.91 18.22
CA ILE A 232 -7.15 4.48 16.86
C ILE A 232 -8.59 4.89 16.50
N ALA A 233 -9.58 4.69 17.38
CA ALA A 233 -10.96 5.06 17.09
C ALA A 233 -11.17 6.58 16.92
N ALA A 234 -10.51 7.40 17.76
CA ALA A 234 -10.66 8.85 17.77
C ALA A 234 -9.92 9.57 16.63
N TYR A 235 -8.83 9.00 16.10
CA TYR A 235 -7.98 9.62 15.07
C TYR A 235 -8.02 8.80 13.76
N PRO A 236 -9.12 8.89 12.97
CA PRO A 236 -9.32 8.09 11.76
C PRO A 236 -8.25 8.31 10.68
N LYS A 237 -7.73 9.54 10.53
CA LYS A 237 -6.67 9.91 9.58
C LYS A 237 -5.26 9.47 10.02
N SER A 238 -5.05 9.09 11.28
CA SER A 238 -3.70 8.70 11.74
C SER A 238 -3.36 7.26 11.33
N THR A 239 -2.10 7.07 10.92
CA THR A 239 -1.44 5.76 10.72
C THR A 239 -0.49 5.38 11.86
N ALA A 240 -0.51 6.13 12.96
CA ALA A 240 0.31 5.84 14.14
C ALA A 240 -0.30 6.31 15.49
N VAL A 241 0.24 5.78 16.58
CA VAL A 241 0.02 6.28 17.96
C VAL A 241 1.35 6.32 18.70
N LEU A 242 1.67 7.47 19.30
CA LEU A 242 2.82 7.66 20.18
C LEU A 242 2.50 7.17 21.59
N VAL A 243 3.49 6.61 22.28
CA VAL A 243 3.39 6.16 23.68
C VAL A 243 4.41 6.97 24.50
N ARG A 244 3.93 7.76 25.47
CA ARG A 244 4.76 8.76 26.16
C ARG A 244 5.97 8.12 26.84
N ASN A 245 7.15 8.71 26.65
CA ASN A 245 8.42 8.22 27.20
C ASN A 245 8.79 6.77 26.79
N HIS A 246 8.20 6.24 25.71
CA HIS A 246 8.37 4.84 25.28
C HIS A 246 8.73 4.76 23.78
N GLY A 247 7.90 5.28 22.90
CA GLY A 247 8.10 5.14 21.45
C GLY A 247 6.81 5.28 20.65
N ILE A 248 6.65 4.50 19.58
CA ILE A 248 5.54 4.63 18.64
C ILE A 248 5.09 3.28 18.06
N TYR A 249 3.79 3.17 17.72
CA TYR A 249 3.19 2.13 16.90
C TYR A 249 2.74 2.73 15.57
N ILE A 250 3.14 2.14 14.44
CA ILE A 250 2.90 2.62 13.06
C ILE A 250 2.37 1.45 12.22
N TRP A 251 1.36 1.67 11.38
CA TRP A 251 0.80 0.62 10.51
C TRP A 251 0.54 1.13 9.07
N GLY A 252 0.45 0.19 8.13
CA GLY A 252 0.08 0.45 6.75
C GLY A 252 -0.56 -0.76 6.09
N ASP A 253 -1.09 -0.59 4.88
CA ASP A 253 -1.66 -1.64 4.01
C ASP A 253 -0.66 -2.76 3.65
N SER A 254 0.63 -2.47 3.80
CA SER A 254 1.76 -3.26 3.37
C SER A 254 2.98 -2.96 4.23
N TRP A 255 3.97 -3.85 4.24
CA TRP A 255 5.25 -3.58 4.91
C TRP A 255 5.99 -2.39 4.30
N ILE A 256 5.80 -2.14 3.00
CA ILE A 256 6.41 -1.02 2.27
C ILE A 256 5.84 0.30 2.81
N GLN A 257 4.51 0.46 2.80
CA GLN A 257 3.85 1.66 3.33
C GLN A 257 4.14 1.84 4.82
N ALA A 258 4.03 0.78 5.64
CA ALA A 258 4.34 0.86 7.07
C ALA A 258 5.78 1.35 7.32
N LYS A 259 6.77 0.84 6.57
CA LYS A 259 8.18 1.27 6.65
C LYS A 259 8.36 2.72 6.19
N THR A 260 7.85 3.11 5.02
CA THR A 260 8.02 4.47 4.49
C THR A 260 7.38 5.50 5.42
N GLN A 261 6.20 5.21 5.95
CA GLN A 261 5.57 6.05 6.98
C GLN A 261 6.41 6.13 8.25
N ALA A 262 7.04 5.03 8.69
CA ALA A 262 7.95 5.06 9.83
C ALA A 262 9.17 5.97 9.58
N GLU A 263 9.79 5.90 8.40
CA GLU A 263 10.91 6.77 8.02
C GLU A 263 10.48 8.25 8.04
N CYS A 264 9.27 8.55 7.55
CA CYS A 264 8.69 9.89 7.60
C CYS A 264 8.35 10.35 9.02
N TYR A 265 7.71 9.52 9.85
CA TYR A 265 7.38 9.84 11.24
C TYR A 265 8.66 10.12 12.06
N HIS A 266 9.66 9.24 11.99
CA HIS A 266 10.92 9.43 12.72
C HIS A 266 11.67 10.70 12.27
N TYR A 267 11.69 11.01 10.97
CA TYR A 267 12.21 12.29 10.47
C TYR A 267 11.44 13.49 11.04
N LEU A 268 10.10 13.44 11.06
CA LEU A 268 9.26 14.55 11.52
C LEU A 268 9.36 14.80 13.03
N PHE A 269 9.58 13.76 13.83
CA PHE A 269 9.91 13.90 15.26
C PHE A 269 11.28 14.55 15.46
N GLU A 270 12.31 14.11 14.71
CA GLU A 270 13.64 14.72 14.76
C GLU A 270 13.61 16.20 14.31
N ALA A 271 12.82 16.51 13.28
CA ALA A 271 12.60 17.88 12.81
C ALA A 271 11.88 18.74 13.86
N ALA A 272 10.83 18.24 14.51
CA ALA A 272 10.14 18.96 15.58
C ALA A 272 11.06 19.25 16.78
N LEU A 273 11.91 18.28 17.17
CA LEU A 273 12.91 18.47 18.21
C LEU A 273 13.93 19.56 17.85
N LYS A 274 14.41 19.58 16.59
CA LYS A 274 15.32 20.62 16.08
C LYS A 274 14.65 22.00 16.01
N LEU A 275 13.40 22.09 15.54
CA LEU A 275 12.63 23.33 15.53
C LEU A 275 12.45 23.87 16.95
N HIS A 276 12.05 23.02 17.90
CA HIS A 276 11.91 23.41 19.31
C HIS A 276 13.24 23.88 19.93
N GLN A 277 14.36 23.22 19.63
CA GLN A 277 15.70 23.65 20.05
C GLN A 277 16.12 25.01 19.47
N LEU A 278 15.58 25.39 18.30
CA LEU A 278 15.77 26.70 17.67
C LEU A 278 14.75 27.75 18.15
N GLY A 279 13.84 27.40 19.08
CA GLY A 279 12.78 28.29 19.55
C GLY A 279 11.61 28.46 18.59
N LEU A 280 11.45 27.54 17.63
CA LEU A 280 10.37 27.51 16.64
C LEU A 280 9.33 26.45 17.04
N ASP A 281 8.05 26.79 16.90
CA ASP A 281 6.95 25.85 17.11
C ASP A 281 6.74 25.01 15.83
N PRO A 282 6.86 23.66 15.87
CA PRO A 282 6.64 22.81 14.69
C PRO A 282 5.21 22.91 14.10
N ALA A 283 4.22 23.33 14.89
CA ALA A 283 2.85 23.54 14.45
C ALA A 283 2.59 24.95 13.87
N ASP A 284 3.52 25.91 14.01
CA ASP A 284 3.40 27.23 13.39
C ASP A 284 3.94 27.21 11.95
N PRO A 285 3.11 27.40 10.90
CA PRO A 285 3.56 27.38 9.50
C PRO A 285 4.61 28.46 9.14
N LYS A 286 4.86 29.43 10.04
CA LYS A 286 5.85 30.51 9.84
C LYS A 286 7.32 30.05 9.88
N HIS A 287 7.63 28.78 10.19
CA HIS A 287 8.98 28.23 9.96
C HIS A 287 9.27 27.93 8.47
N GLY A 288 8.23 27.94 7.62
CA GLY A 288 8.35 27.97 6.17
C GLY A 288 8.90 29.30 5.61
N PRO A 289 8.93 29.48 4.28
CA PRO A 289 9.59 30.62 3.65
C PRO A 289 8.97 31.97 4.08
N LEU A 290 9.79 32.78 4.75
CA LEU A 290 9.47 34.17 5.07
C LEU A 290 9.15 34.94 3.77
N ARG A 291 7.85 35.21 3.53
CA ARG A 291 7.47 36.41 2.78
C ARG A 291 8.03 37.60 3.57
N ALA A 292 9.08 38.21 3.04
CA ALA A 292 9.94 39.12 3.80
C ALA A 292 9.12 40.26 4.45
N VAL A 293 9.44 40.56 5.72
CA VAL A 293 8.77 41.61 6.48
C VAL A 293 9.16 42.97 5.89
N GLY A 294 8.33 43.50 5.00
CA GLY A 294 8.66 44.75 4.33
C GLY A 294 7.71 45.18 3.23
N GLU A 295 6.43 45.44 3.54
CA GLU A 295 5.76 46.65 3.02
C GLU A 295 4.43 46.96 3.72
N ARG A 296 4.28 48.21 4.16
CA ARG A 296 2.96 48.86 4.28
C ARG A 296 2.66 49.55 2.95
N GLY A 297 2.50 48.75 1.89
CA GLY A 297 2.15 49.19 0.56
C GLY A 297 0.64 49.25 0.36
N THR A 298 0.14 50.26 -0.34
CA THR A 298 -1.27 50.41 -0.69
C THR A 298 -1.77 49.32 -1.63
N GLU A 299 -3.08 49.08 -1.64
CA GLU A 299 -3.76 48.31 -2.68
C GLU A 299 -3.36 48.81 -4.08
N ALA A 300 -2.64 47.96 -4.81
CA ALA A 300 -2.31 48.18 -6.22
C ALA A 300 -2.58 46.88 -6.97
N ALA A 301 -3.70 46.84 -7.70
CA ALA A 301 -4.06 45.70 -8.52
C ALA A 301 -3.16 45.64 -9.77
N SER A 302 -2.00 44.99 -9.66
CA SER A 302 -1.19 44.61 -10.81
C SER A 302 -1.89 43.47 -11.57
N ALA A 303 -2.79 43.85 -12.47
CA ALA A 303 -3.41 42.96 -13.45
C ALA A 303 -2.40 42.54 -14.54
N GLU A 304 -1.32 41.85 -14.14
CA GLU A 304 -0.47 41.15 -15.09
C GLU A 304 -1.17 39.88 -15.56
N ASN A 305 -1.33 39.77 -16.89
CA ASN A 305 -2.15 38.76 -17.53
C ASN A 305 -1.41 37.41 -17.68
N GLY A 306 -0.78 36.95 -16.60
CA GLY A 306 0.04 35.74 -16.58
C GLY A 306 -0.80 34.46 -16.66
N LYS A 307 -0.46 33.56 -17.59
CA LYS A 307 -0.97 32.18 -17.61
C LYS A 307 -0.79 31.57 -16.21
N LYS A 308 -1.89 31.12 -15.60
CA LYS A 308 -1.88 30.47 -14.28
C LYS A 308 -1.65 28.97 -14.44
N TYR A 309 -0.40 28.60 -14.73
CA TYR A 309 0.00 27.21 -14.98
C TYR A 309 -0.35 26.27 -13.80
N PRO A 310 -0.68 25.00 -14.08
CA PRO A 310 -0.95 24.00 -13.04
C PRO A 310 0.29 23.71 -12.18
N LYS A 311 0.09 23.47 -10.87
CA LYS A 311 1.17 23.08 -9.95
C LYS A 311 1.74 21.69 -10.31
N VAL A 312 0.85 20.77 -10.68
CA VAL A 312 1.16 19.39 -11.02
C VAL A 312 0.47 19.02 -12.32
N VAL A 313 1.22 18.39 -13.24
CA VAL A 313 0.69 17.83 -14.48
C VAL A 313 0.91 16.32 -14.48
N VAL A 314 -0.10 15.56 -14.87
CA VAL A 314 -0.03 14.12 -15.13
C VAL A 314 -0.36 13.89 -16.60
N LEU A 315 0.55 13.29 -17.35
CA LEU A 315 0.38 13.02 -18.78
C LEU A 315 0.16 11.53 -19.03
N ASP A 316 -0.74 11.19 -19.95
CA ASP A 316 -0.70 9.90 -20.61
C ASP A 316 0.38 9.85 -21.72
N ILE A 317 0.69 8.64 -22.16
CA ILE A 317 1.62 8.36 -23.26
C ILE A 317 0.86 8.35 -24.58
N GLU A 318 0.08 7.31 -24.80
CA GLU A 318 -0.67 7.07 -26.03
C GLU A 318 -1.69 8.19 -26.29
N GLY A 319 -1.88 8.55 -27.56
CA GLY A 319 -2.79 9.62 -27.98
C GLY A 319 -2.48 11.04 -27.46
N THR A 320 -1.46 11.20 -26.61
CA THR A 320 -1.30 12.38 -25.72
C THR A 320 0.08 12.99 -25.88
N THR A 321 1.13 12.24 -25.54
CA THR A 321 2.54 12.62 -25.76
C THR A 321 3.21 11.85 -26.90
N THR A 322 2.69 10.66 -27.21
CA THR A 322 3.19 9.70 -28.19
C THR A 322 2.12 9.41 -29.24
N PRO A 323 2.47 9.27 -30.54
CA PRO A 323 1.55 8.81 -31.56
C PRO A 323 1.00 7.40 -31.28
N ILE A 324 -0.31 7.20 -31.44
CA ILE A 324 -0.95 5.88 -31.31
C ILE A 324 -0.30 4.87 -32.29
N SER A 325 0.00 5.32 -33.51
CA SER A 325 0.76 4.52 -34.49
C SER A 325 2.13 4.07 -33.99
N PHE A 326 2.83 4.81 -33.13
CA PHE A 326 4.11 4.34 -32.59
C PHE A 326 3.93 3.12 -31.66
N VAL A 327 2.82 3.02 -30.95
CA VAL A 327 2.52 1.85 -30.10
C VAL A 327 2.17 0.64 -30.96
N TYR A 328 1.19 0.78 -31.86
CA TYR A 328 0.66 -0.34 -32.66
C TYR A 328 1.49 -0.72 -33.89
N GLU A 329 2.24 0.21 -34.49
CA GLU A 329 3.03 -0.01 -35.73
C GLU A 329 4.55 -0.15 -35.46
N VAL A 330 5.03 0.20 -34.25
CA VAL A 330 6.46 0.05 -33.90
C VAL A 330 6.67 -0.78 -32.62
N LEU A 331 6.14 -0.37 -31.47
CA LEU A 331 6.44 -1.04 -30.20
C LEU A 331 5.89 -2.47 -30.11
N PHE A 332 4.64 -2.71 -30.54
CA PHE A 332 4.08 -4.06 -30.56
C PHE A 332 4.69 -4.95 -31.67
N PRO A 333 4.85 -4.50 -32.94
CA PRO A 333 5.54 -5.29 -33.97
C PRO A 333 6.98 -5.65 -33.59
N TYR A 334 7.74 -4.75 -32.97
CA TYR A 334 9.09 -5.06 -32.48
C TYR A 334 9.08 -6.21 -31.46
N VAL A 335 8.09 -6.27 -30.56
CA VAL A 335 7.94 -7.42 -29.65
C VAL A 335 7.57 -8.69 -30.42
N LYS A 336 6.63 -8.62 -31.37
CA LYS A 336 6.23 -9.76 -32.21
C LYS A 336 7.44 -10.34 -32.99
N GLU A 337 8.33 -9.49 -33.50
CA GLU A 337 9.54 -9.91 -34.24
C GLU A 337 10.70 -10.36 -33.36
N ARG A 338 10.80 -9.87 -32.12
CA ARG A 338 11.96 -10.14 -31.25
C ARG A 338 11.71 -11.20 -30.17
N ALA A 339 10.46 -11.51 -29.81
CA ALA A 339 10.12 -12.38 -28.68
C ALA A 339 10.91 -13.70 -28.63
N ALA A 340 10.86 -14.54 -29.68
CA ALA A 340 11.63 -15.79 -29.69
C ALA A 340 13.15 -15.56 -29.65
N SER A 341 13.66 -14.55 -30.38
CA SER A 341 15.11 -14.25 -30.39
C SER A 341 15.63 -13.81 -29.02
N HIS A 342 14.84 -13.03 -28.28
CA HIS A 342 15.11 -12.64 -26.90
C HIS A 342 15.08 -13.89 -26.02
N LEU A 343 13.91 -14.55 -25.93
CA LEU A 343 13.72 -15.74 -25.09
C LEU A 343 14.74 -16.87 -25.33
N LEU A 344 15.20 -17.09 -26.57
CA LEU A 344 16.24 -18.09 -26.88
C LEU A 344 17.64 -17.67 -26.41
N SER A 345 17.96 -16.38 -26.45
CA SER A 345 19.29 -15.84 -26.12
C SER A 345 19.45 -15.52 -24.64
N THR A 346 18.38 -15.13 -23.95
CA THR A 346 18.35 -14.83 -22.51
C THR A 346 17.82 -16.00 -21.67
N TYR A 347 17.46 -17.14 -22.26
CA TYR A 347 16.76 -18.27 -21.61
C TYR A 347 17.33 -18.70 -20.25
N THR A 348 18.65 -18.68 -20.08
CA THR A 348 19.35 -19.11 -18.85
C THR A 348 19.56 -18.00 -17.83
N SER A 349 19.10 -16.77 -18.10
CA SER A 349 19.13 -15.66 -17.16
C SER A 349 18.02 -15.79 -16.11
N THR A 350 18.26 -15.26 -14.91
CA THR A 350 17.25 -15.25 -13.83
C THR A 350 16.00 -14.47 -14.26
N GLU A 351 16.18 -13.28 -14.85
CA GLU A 351 15.11 -12.40 -15.32
C GLU A 351 14.17 -13.13 -16.29
N THR A 352 14.69 -13.71 -17.37
CA THR A 352 13.86 -14.47 -18.33
C THR A 352 13.31 -15.77 -17.74
N GLN A 353 13.98 -16.43 -16.79
CA GLN A 353 13.37 -17.56 -16.08
C GLN A 353 12.20 -17.12 -15.17
N ASP A 354 12.24 -15.92 -14.61
CA ASP A 354 11.13 -15.36 -13.83
C ASP A 354 9.98 -14.88 -14.73
N ASP A 355 10.27 -14.25 -15.88
CA ASP A 355 9.28 -14.00 -16.94
C ASP A 355 8.56 -15.31 -17.34
N ILE A 356 9.32 -16.37 -17.61
CA ILE A 356 8.79 -17.69 -17.99
C ILE A 356 7.95 -18.30 -16.86
N LYS A 357 8.34 -18.16 -15.60
CA LYS A 357 7.54 -18.62 -14.44
C LYS A 357 6.23 -17.84 -14.34
N LEU A 358 6.28 -16.52 -14.50
CA LEU A 358 5.09 -15.67 -14.38
C LEU A 358 4.14 -15.87 -15.56
N LEU A 359 4.64 -15.99 -16.78
CA LEU A 359 3.86 -16.36 -17.96
C LEU A 359 3.28 -17.78 -17.83
N ARG A 360 4.03 -18.76 -17.32
CA ARG A 360 3.48 -20.10 -16.99
C ARG A 360 2.39 -20.03 -15.92
N LYS A 361 2.57 -19.24 -14.85
CA LYS A 361 1.55 -19.03 -13.80
C LYS A 361 0.31 -18.36 -14.38
N GLN A 362 0.48 -17.35 -15.23
CA GLN A 362 -0.59 -16.63 -15.90
C GLN A 362 -1.35 -17.50 -16.90
N VAL A 363 -0.67 -18.27 -17.74
CA VAL A 363 -1.29 -19.20 -18.69
C VAL A 363 -1.96 -20.35 -17.93
N LYS A 364 -1.42 -20.82 -16.81
CA LYS A 364 -2.08 -21.82 -15.95
C LYS A 364 -3.32 -21.27 -15.25
N GLN A 365 -3.26 -20.06 -14.70
CA GLN A 365 -4.44 -19.39 -14.11
C GLN A 365 -5.50 -19.11 -15.18
N SER A 366 -5.06 -18.73 -16.38
CA SER A 366 -5.91 -18.58 -17.56
C SER A 366 -6.55 -19.92 -17.94
N LEU A 367 -5.80 -21.01 -18.05
CA LEU A 367 -6.34 -22.36 -18.31
C LEU A 367 -7.31 -22.87 -17.22
N ILE A 368 -7.27 -22.33 -16.00
CA ILE A 368 -8.19 -22.68 -14.91
C ILE A 368 -9.47 -21.85 -14.93
N VAL A 369 -9.41 -20.59 -15.38
CA VAL A 369 -10.57 -19.67 -15.44
C VAL A 369 -11.27 -19.70 -16.82
N LEU A 370 -10.48 -19.69 -17.89
CA LEU A 370 -10.94 -19.44 -19.25
C LEU A 370 -11.51 -20.67 -19.97
N ILE A 371 -11.41 -21.90 -19.45
CA ILE A 371 -12.11 -23.03 -20.07
C ILE A 371 -13.63 -22.79 -20.08
N GLN A 372 -14.16 -21.98 -19.15
CA GLN A 372 -15.55 -21.53 -19.19
C GLN A 372 -15.73 -20.20 -19.95
N GLU A 373 -14.88 -19.20 -19.72
CA GLU A 373 -15.04 -17.86 -20.33
C GLU A 373 -14.58 -17.76 -21.79
N ASP A 374 -13.49 -18.41 -22.23
CA ASP A 374 -13.04 -18.39 -23.63
C ASP A 374 -13.92 -19.28 -24.53
N LEU A 375 -14.68 -20.24 -23.99
CA LEU A 375 -15.71 -20.96 -24.76
C LEU A 375 -16.92 -20.06 -25.06
N ASP A 376 -17.29 -19.18 -24.12
CA ASP A 376 -18.38 -18.22 -24.31
C ASP A 376 -17.95 -16.98 -25.13
N ASN A 377 -16.64 -16.66 -25.17
CA ASN A 377 -16.09 -15.49 -25.89
C ASN A 377 -15.27 -15.79 -27.17
N GLY A 378 -14.89 -17.05 -27.43
CA GLY A 378 -14.38 -17.51 -28.73
C GLY A 378 -12.94 -17.14 -29.10
N VAL A 379 -12.00 -17.14 -28.14
CA VAL A 379 -10.59 -16.71 -28.37
C VAL A 379 -9.77 -17.76 -29.15
N PRO A 380 -9.22 -17.45 -30.36
CA PRO A 380 -8.36 -18.38 -31.08
C PRO A 380 -6.88 -18.26 -30.66
N GLY A 381 -6.18 -19.40 -30.56
CA GLY A 381 -4.71 -19.46 -30.65
C GLY A 381 -3.92 -19.62 -29.34
N ALA A 382 -4.55 -19.69 -28.17
CA ALA A 382 -3.85 -19.98 -26.91
C ALA A 382 -3.30 -21.42 -26.88
N THR A 383 -2.04 -21.60 -26.48
CA THR A 383 -1.37 -22.91 -26.43
C THR A 383 -0.85 -23.25 -25.03
N PRO A 384 -0.98 -24.50 -24.53
CA PRO A 384 -0.38 -24.87 -23.25
C PRO A 384 1.14 -24.73 -23.29
N VAL A 385 1.72 -23.96 -22.37
CA VAL A 385 3.19 -23.83 -22.25
C VAL A 385 3.76 -25.15 -21.71
N PRO A 386 4.75 -25.79 -22.37
CA PRO A 386 5.37 -27.02 -21.91
C PRO A 386 5.97 -26.93 -20.49
N PRO A 387 6.11 -28.07 -19.78
CA PRO A 387 6.67 -28.11 -18.43
C PRO A 387 8.16 -27.72 -18.41
N ALA A 388 8.73 -27.54 -17.20
CA ALA A 388 10.06 -26.96 -17.02
C ALA A 388 11.23 -27.83 -17.53
N ASP A 389 10.98 -29.13 -17.69
CA ASP A 389 11.86 -30.17 -18.21
C ASP A 389 11.75 -30.40 -19.72
N ALA A 390 10.80 -29.74 -20.40
CA ALA A 390 10.68 -29.79 -21.86
C ALA A 390 11.84 -29.02 -22.55
N PRO A 391 12.19 -29.36 -23.81
CA PRO A 391 13.22 -28.67 -24.57
C PRO A 391 13.00 -27.15 -24.64
N LYS A 392 14.09 -26.39 -24.48
CA LYS A 392 14.12 -24.91 -24.55
C LYS A 392 13.37 -24.37 -25.77
N GLU A 393 13.62 -24.97 -26.93
CA GLU A 393 13.04 -24.58 -28.21
C GLU A 393 11.51 -24.75 -28.24
N GLU A 394 10.97 -25.81 -27.64
CA GLU A 394 9.53 -26.05 -27.52
C GLU A 394 8.88 -25.07 -26.53
N VAL A 395 9.54 -24.82 -25.40
CA VAL A 395 9.10 -23.84 -24.39
C VAL A 395 9.02 -22.44 -24.99
N VAL A 396 10.03 -22.02 -25.74
CA VAL A 396 10.04 -20.69 -26.38
C VAL A 396 9.01 -20.60 -27.50
N SER A 397 8.86 -21.62 -28.35
CA SER A 397 7.86 -21.62 -29.43
C SER A 397 6.42 -21.51 -28.90
N ALA A 398 6.11 -22.22 -27.81
CA ALA A 398 4.80 -22.10 -27.15
C ALA A 398 4.60 -20.72 -26.47
N LEU A 399 5.64 -20.14 -25.89
CA LEU A 399 5.56 -18.79 -25.32
C LEU A 399 5.39 -17.72 -26.38
N GLU A 400 6.11 -17.80 -27.51
CA GLU A 400 5.96 -16.92 -28.67
C GLU A 400 4.51 -16.93 -29.17
N GLY A 401 3.94 -18.11 -29.43
CA GLY A 401 2.54 -18.23 -29.86
C GLY A 401 1.54 -17.56 -28.89
N ASN A 402 1.73 -17.76 -27.58
CA ASN A 402 0.90 -17.09 -26.56
C ASN A 402 1.13 -15.57 -26.52
N ILE A 403 2.37 -15.08 -26.66
CA ILE A 403 2.69 -13.65 -26.68
C ILE A 403 2.02 -12.99 -27.88
N LEU A 404 2.12 -13.59 -29.07
CA LEU A 404 1.46 -13.11 -30.28
C LEU A 404 -0.07 -13.02 -30.11
N ALA A 405 -0.70 -14.09 -29.60
CA ALA A 405 -2.14 -14.13 -29.35
C ALA A 405 -2.61 -13.11 -28.29
N MET A 406 -1.84 -12.91 -27.21
CA MET A 406 -2.18 -11.94 -26.16
C MET A 406 -2.02 -10.48 -26.64
N ILE A 407 -1.05 -10.20 -27.53
CA ILE A 407 -0.90 -8.88 -28.16
C ILE A 407 -2.05 -8.61 -29.13
N GLU A 408 -2.42 -9.59 -29.96
CA GLU A 408 -3.52 -9.45 -30.94
C GLU A 408 -4.88 -9.18 -30.27
N ALA A 409 -5.08 -9.71 -29.06
CA ALA A 409 -6.28 -9.52 -28.25
C ALA A 409 -6.18 -8.38 -27.21
N ASP A 410 -5.21 -7.46 -27.34
CA ASP A 410 -4.98 -6.30 -26.44
C ASP A 410 -5.00 -6.66 -24.92
N ARG A 411 -4.47 -7.84 -24.56
CA ARG A 411 -4.59 -8.37 -23.19
C ARG A 411 -3.59 -7.70 -22.26
N LYS A 412 -4.07 -6.71 -21.49
CA LYS A 412 -3.30 -5.83 -20.59
C LYS A 412 -2.81 -6.50 -19.29
N ILE A 413 -2.16 -7.66 -19.43
CA ILE A 413 -1.70 -8.54 -18.33
C ILE A 413 -0.28 -8.19 -17.88
N THR A 414 -0.02 -8.17 -16.57
CA THR A 414 1.31 -7.90 -15.97
C THR A 414 2.42 -8.78 -16.56
N ALA A 415 2.21 -10.09 -16.63
CA ALA A 415 3.19 -11.06 -17.15
C ALA A 415 3.65 -10.79 -18.59
N LEU A 416 2.78 -10.21 -19.42
CA LEU A 416 3.14 -9.79 -20.78
C LEU A 416 3.90 -8.46 -20.76
N LYS A 417 3.48 -7.50 -19.92
CA LYS A 417 4.09 -6.16 -19.82
C LYS A 417 5.53 -6.18 -19.29
N GLU A 418 5.88 -7.12 -18.42
CA GLU A 418 7.25 -7.26 -17.90
C GLU A 418 8.19 -7.76 -19.01
N LEU A 419 7.90 -8.89 -19.65
CA LEU A 419 8.66 -9.38 -20.81
C LEU A 419 8.69 -8.37 -21.98
N GLN A 420 7.59 -7.66 -22.25
CA GLN A 420 7.58 -6.55 -23.22
C GLN A 420 8.59 -5.46 -22.83
N GLY A 421 8.64 -5.08 -21.55
CA GLY A 421 9.65 -4.19 -20.99
C GLY A 421 11.07 -4.67 -21.26
N HIS A 422 11.37 -5.93 -20.95
CA HIS A 422 12.70 -6.52 -21.15
C HIS A 422 13.11 -6.58 -22.64
N ILE A 423 12.17 -6.88 -23.54
CA ILE A 423 12.40 -6.85 -25.00
C ILE A 423 12.64 -5.42 -25.49
N TRP A 424 11.82 -4.45 -25.05
CA TRP A 424 12.00 -3.04 -25.40
C TRP A 424 13.31 -2.47 -24.85
N ARG A 425 13.72 -2.84 -23.63
CA ARG A 425 15.00 -2.45 -23.01
C ARG A 425 16.16 -2.72 -23.95
N VAL A 426 16.28 -3.96 -24.43
CA VAL A 426 17.30 -4.39 -25.40
C VAL A 426 17.20 -3.62 -26.73
N GLY A 427 15.99 -3.28 -27.19
CA GLY A 427 15.79 -2.49 -28.41
C GLY A 427 16.27 -1.04 -28.27
N PHE A 428 15.94 -0.37 -27.16
CA PHE A 428 16.41 0.99 -26.89
C PHE A 428 17.92 1.04 -26.63
N GLU A 429 18.47 0.10 -25.85
CA GLU A 429 19.92 0.04 -25.54
C GLU A 429 20.80 -0.14 -26.78
N LYS A 430 20.31 -0.86 -27.80
CA LYS A 430 20.99 -1.02 -29.09
C LYS A 430 20.71 0.10 -30.10
N GLY A 431 19.77 0.99 -29.82
CA GLY A 431 19.25 1.96 -30.80
C GLY A 431 18.41 1.34 -31.93
N GLU A 432 17.92 0.11 -31.76
CA GLU A 432 16.91 -0.48 -32.65
C GLU A 432 15.54 0.20 -32.45
N LEU A 433 15.29 0.77 -31.27
CA LEU A 433 14.13 1.60 -30.94
C LEU A 433 14.57 3.03 -30.55
N GLN A 434 13.76 4.02 -30.93
CA GLN A 434 13.87 5.41 -30.49
C GLN A 434 12.48 5.93 -30.11
N GLY A 435 12.35 6.61 -28.97
CA GLY A 435 11.07 7.08 -28.46
C GLY A 435 10.51 8.22 -29.31
N ALA A 436 9.38 7.95 -29.99
CA ALA A 436 8.64 8.96 -30.74
C ALA A 436 7.71 9.74 -29.81
N LEU A 437 7.91 11.05 -29.74
CA LEU A 437 7.03 12.00 -29.07
C LEU A 437 6.62 13.09 -30.07
N TYR A 438 5.50 13.76 -29.82
CA TYR A 438 5.14 14.96 -30.56
C TYR A 438 6.13 16.11 -30.25
N ASP A 439 6.47 16.91 -31.25
CA ASP A 439 7.55 17.92 -31.15
C ASP A 439 7.27 19.07 -30.15
N ASP A 440 6.03 19.26 -29.70
CA ASP A 440 5.66 20.18 -28.61
C ASP A 440 6.01 19.63 -27.22
N VAL A 441 6.07 18.30 -27.04
CA VAL A 441 6.23 17.66 -25.72
C VAL A 441 7.56 18.03 -25.05
N PRO A 442 8.74 17.99 -25.71
CA PRO A 442 9.99 18.40 -25.09
C PRO A 442 10.01 19.89 -24.71
N VAL A 443 9.29 20.73 -25.46
CA VAL A 443 9.20 22.19 -25.22
C VAL A 443 8.39 22.44 -23.96
N ALA A 444 7.15 21.94 -23.90
CA ALA A 444 6.28 22.10 -22.75
C ALA A 444 6.91 21.51 -21.47
N LEU A 445 7.51 20.31 -21.53
CA LEU A 445 8.22 19.71 -20.40
C LEU A 445 9.37 20.59 -19.88
N ALA A 446 10.15 21.21 -20.77
CA ALA A 446 11.24 22.09 -20.39
C ALA A 446 10.75 23.42 -19.80
N GLU A 447 9.65 23.98 -20.31
CA GLU A 447 9.04 25.21 -19.79
C GLU A 447 8.37 24.99 -18.43
N TRP A 448 7.55 23.95 -18.28
CA TRP A 448 6.93 23.57 -17.00
C TRP A 448 7.98 23.30 -15.92
N HIS A 449 9.06 22.58 -16.25
CA HIS A 449 10.17 22.36 -15.32
C HIS A 449 10.85 23.67 -14.90
N LYS A 450 11.09 24.59 -15.84
CA LYS A 450 11.62 25.94 -15.56
C LYS A 450 10.68 26.77 -14.68
N MET A 451 9.37 26.54 -14.75
CA MET A 451 8.35 27.19 -13.94
C MET A 451 8.06 26.49 -12.59
N GLY A 452 8.68 25.34 -12.32
CA GLY A 452 8.50 24.58 -11.09
C GLY A 452 7.28 23.67 -11.06
N THR A 453 6.55 23.52 -12.17
CA THR A 453 5.45 22.58 -12.32
C THR A 453 5.97 21.13 -12.28
N LYS A 454 5.49 20.33 -11.33
CA LYS A 454 5.89 18.93 -11.18
C LYS A 454 5.16 18.07 -12.22
N THR A 455 5.88 17.46 -13.16
CA THR A 455 5.27 16.66 -14.23
C THR A 455 5.47 15.16 -13.99
N TYR A 456 4.40 14.38 -14.13
CA TYR A 456 4.36 12.93 -13.94
C TYR A 456 3.75 12.24 -15.17
N ILE A 457 4.02 10.95 -15.34
CA ILE A 457 3.38 10.11 -16.37
C ILE A 457 2.42 9.13 -15.70
N TYR A 458 1.24 8.88 -16.29
CA TYR A 458 0.35 7.78 -15.92
C TYR A 458 -0.15 7.05 -17.17
N SER A 459 0.32 5.82 -17.38
CA SER A 459 0.01 5.04 -18.59
C SER A 459 -0.19 3.55 -18.30
N SER A 460 -0.74 2.79 -19.24
CA SER A 460 -0.95 1.35 -19.07
C SER A 460 0.32 0.51 -19.24
N GLY A 461 1.37 1.05 -19.86
CA GLY A 461 2.70 0.43 -19.92
C GLY A 461 3.43 0.49 -18.57
N SER A 462 4.30 -0.48 -18.28
CA SER A 462 5.05 -0.55 -17.01
C SER A 462 5.94 0.68 -16.79
N ARG A 463 6.17 1.07 -15.53
CA ARG A 463 7.07 2.20 -15.18
C ARG A 463 8.46 2.10 -15.82
N GLU A 464 8.97 0.89 -16.09
CA GLU A 464 10.22 0.70 -16.84
C GLU A 464 10.07 1.10 -18.31
N ALA A 465 9.05 0.61 -19.01
CA ALA A 465 8.78 0.97 -20.42
C ALA A 465 8.58 2.48 -20.60
N GLN A 466 7.93 3.15 -19.65
CA GLN A 466 7.80 4.60 -19.64
C GLN A 466 9.17 5.31 -19.52
N ARG A 467 10.04 4.82 -18.63
CA ARG A 467 11.41 5.36 -18.46
C ARG A 467 12.31 5.07 -19.67
N LEU A 468 12.09 3.96 -20.39
CA LEU A 468 12.80 3.65 -21.62
C LEU A 468 12.36 4.60 -22.76
N LEU A 469 11.05 4.83 -22.91
CA LEU A 469 10.49 5.74 -23.91
C LEU A 469 11.04 7.17 -23.75
N PHE A 470 10.85 7.79 -22.57
CA PHE A 470 11.29 9.18 -22.32
C PHE A 470 12.82 9.31 -22.15
N GLY A 471 13.55 8.21 -21.95
CA GLY A 471 15.01 8.21 -21.86
C GLY A 471 15.72 8.24 -23.22
N ASN A 472 15.09 7.70 -24.26
CA ASN A 472 15.74 7.39 -25.54
C ASN A 472 15.06 8.08 -26.74
N THR A 473 14.75 9.38 -26.62
CA THR A 473 14.01 10.12 -27.66
C THR A 473 14.91 10.76 -28.71
N LYS A 474 14.35 11.21 -29.85
CA LYS A 474 15.06 12.05 -30.84
C LYS A 474 15.57 13.39 -30.28
N HIS A 475 15.07 13.82 -29.11
CA HIS A 475 15.48 15.02 -28.38
C HIS A 475 16.45 14.70 -27.21
N GLY A 476 16.94 13.46 -27.12
CA GLY A 476 17.74 12.95 -26.02
C GLY A 476 16.90 12.49 -24.82
N ASP A 477 17.53 12.41 -23.65
CA ASP A 477 16.87 12.02 -22.41
C ASP A 477 15.99 13.17 -21.88
N LEU A 478 14.67 12.92 -21.74
CA LEU A 478 13.69 13.88 -21.20
C LEU A 478 13.29 13.56 -19.76
N ARG A 479 13.77 12.45 -19.17
CA ARG A 479 13.41 12.01 -17.80
C ARG A 479 13.77 13.03 -16.74
N ARG A 480 14.75 13.90 -17.00
CA ARG A 480 15.13 15.06 -16.17
C ARG A 480 13.99 16.05 -15.91
N TYR A 481 12.96 16.07 -16.76
CA TYR A 481 11.78 16.92 -16.61
C TYR A 481 10.61 16.21 -15.89
N LEU A 482 10.75 14.92 -15.58
CA LEU A 482 9.69 14.06 -15.05
C LEU A 482 9.97 13.68 -13.59
N CYS A 483 9.04 14.01 -12.70
CA CYS A 483 9.11 13.77 -11.26
C CYS A 483 8.75 12.33 -10.87
N GLY A 484 8.03 11.58 -11.73
CA GLY A 484 7.63 10.20 -11.44
C GLY A 484 6.77 9.55 -12.52
N TYR A 485 6.49 8.26 -12.31
CA TYR A 485 5.83 7.38 -13.25
C TYR A 485 4.82 6.50 -12.50
N PHE A 486 3.57 6.50 -12.96
CA PHE A 486 2.47 5.69 -12.48
C PHE A 486 2.06 4.70 -13.57
N ASP A 487 1.66 3.49 -13.19
CA ASP A 487 1.17 2.47 -14.11
C ASP A 487 0.00 1.69 -13.49
N THR A 488 -0.42 0.58 -14.09
CA THR A 488 -1.55 -0.22 -13.58
C THR A 488 -1.35 -0.81 -12.18
N THR A 489 -0.16 -0.69 -11.55
CA THR A 489 0.01 -0.99 -10.12
C THR A 489 -0.64 0.05 -9.20
N THR A 490 -0.82 1.29 -9.69
CA THR A 490 -1.66 2.34 -9.06
C THR A 490 -3.15 2.12 -9.35
N GLY A 491 -3.49 1.06 -10.08
CA GLY A 491 -4.84 0.66 -10.47
C GLY A 491 -5.25 1.14 -11.88
N PRO A 492 -6.49 0.81 -12.30
CA PRO A 492 -6.96 1.04 -13.68
C PRO A 492 -7.26 2.51 -13.98
N LYS A 493 -6.78 3.00 -15.13
CA LYS A 493 -6.95 4.40 -15.61
C LYS A 493 -8.40 4.86 -15.79
N ARG A 494 -9.39 3.96 -15.69
CA ARG A 494 -10.83 4.25 -15.84
C ARG A 494 -11.58 4.23 -14.49
N GLU A 495 -10.86 4.27 -13.36
CA GLU A 495 -11.45 4.24 -12.02
C GLU A 495 -10.97 5.42 -11.17
N ALA A 496 -11.90 6.19 -10.60
CA ALA A 496 -11.59 7.40 -9.83
C ALA A 496 -10.61 7.17 -8.66
N ARG A 497 -10.63 5.97 -8.05
CA ARG A 497 -9.68 5.62 -6.97
C ARG A 497 -8.21 5.77 -7.39
N SER A 498 -7.85 5.45 -8.62
CA SER A 498 -6.45 5.56 -9.07
C SER A 498 -5.98 7.01 -9.18
N TYR A 499 -6.89 7.94 -9.47
CA TYR A 499 -6.59 9.37 -9.46
C TYR A 499 -6.49 9.92 -8.03
N ALA A 500 -7.27 9.40 -7.08
CA ALA A 500 -7.09 9.69 -5.66
C ALA A 500 -5.72 9.18 -5.15
N GLU A 501 -5.33 7.95 -5.47
CA GLU A 501 -4.00 7.41 -5.15
C GLU A 501 -2.85 8.21 -5.79
N ILE A 502 -3.04 8.71 -7.02
CA ILE A 502 -2.08 9.63 -7.66
C ILE A 502 -1.99 10.95 -6.88
N CYS A 503 -3.12 11.56 -6.48
CA CYS A 503 -3.13 12.80 -5.70
C CYS A 503 -2.41 12.65 -4.36
N LEU A 504 -2.62 11.53 -3.66
CA LEU A 504 -1.87 11.17 -2.45
C LEU A 504 -0.38 11.00 -2.75
N SER A 505 -0.04 10.25 -3.80
CA SER A 505 1.36 9.94 -4.17
C SER A 505 2.18 11.15 -4.60
N VAL A 506 1.57 12.14 -5.26
CA VAL A 506 2.25 13.42 -5.56
C VAL A 506 2.25 14.38 -4.36
N GLY A 507 1.26 14.22 -3.47
CA GLY A 507 0.98 15.04 -2.29
C GLY A 507 0.59 16.47 -2.65
N VAL A 508 -0.56 16.62 -3.30
CA VAL A 508 -1.28 17.90 -3.48
C VAL A 508 -2.30 18.12 -2.36
N ASP A 509 -2.63 19.39 -2.11
CA ASP A 509 -3.57 19.80 -1.06
C ASP A 509 -5.04 19.68 -1.52
N SER A 510 -5.25 19.78 -2.83
CA SER A 510 -6.54 19.49 -3.49
C SER A 510 -6.29 18.70 -4.77
N PRO A 511 -7.13 17.70 -5.11
CA PRO A 511 -7.10 17.05 -6.42
C PRO A 511 -7.14 18.05 -7.59
N SER A 512 -7.79 19.21 -7.40
CA SER A 512 -7.86 20.28 -8.42
C SER A 512 -6.54 21.01 -8.68
N ASP A 513 -5.49 20.82 -7.86
CA ASP A 513 -4.14 21.30 -8.17
C ASP A 513 -3.41 20.44 -9.23
N VAL A 514 -3.97 19.26 -9.54
CA VAL A 514 -3.50 18.36 -10.60
C VAL A 514 -4.29 18.62 -11.88
N LEU A 515 -3.55 18.76 -13.00
CA LEU A 515 -4.08 18.65 -14.35
C LEU A 515 -3.71 17.30 -14.95
N PHE A 516 -4.69 16.52 -15.39
CA PHE A 516 -4.50 15.27 -16.15
C PHE A 516 -4.78 15.48 -17.64
N ALA A 517 -3.85 15.06 -18.50
CA ALA A 517 -4.01 15.08 -19.95
C ALA A 517 -4.01 13.65 -20.52
N THR A 518 -5.06 13.31 -21.26
CA THR A 518 -5.33 12.00 -21.90
C THR A 518 -6.13 12.25 -23.18
N ASP A 519 -6.13 11.36 -24.16
CA ASP A 519 -7.12 11.39 -25.25
C ASP A 519 -8.41 10.61 -24.91
N VAL A 520 -8.36 9.75 -23.88
CA VAL A 520 -9.43 8.80 -23.56
C VAL A 520 -10.47 9.43 -22.64
N LEU A 521 -11.67 9.69 -23.19
CA LEU A 521 -12.81 10.26 -22.44
C LEU A 521 -13.13 9.53 -21.12
N ALA A 522 -13.08 8.19 -21.11
CA ALA A 522 -13.36 7.40 -19.90
C ALA A 522 -12.36 7.65 -18.76
N GLU A 523 -11.12 8.03 -19.08
CA GLU A 523 -10.09 8.34 -18.10
C GLU A 523 -10.23 9.78 -17.59
N ALA A 524 -10.57 10.73 -18.47
CA ALA A 524 -10.91 12.10 -18.07
C ALA A 524 -12.14 12.16 -17.15
N VAL A 525 -13.14 11.29 -17.38
CA VAL A 525 -14.29 11.10 -16.46
C VAL A 525 -13.82 10.59 -15.10
N ALA A 526 -13.04 9.51 -15.05
CA ALA A 526 -12.52 8.97 -13.79
C ALA A 526 -11.65 9.98 -13.01
N ALA A 527 -10.83 10.78 -13.70
CA ALA A 527 -10.07 11.87 -13.09
C ALA A 527 -10.99 12.94 -12.47
N LYS A 528 -12.01 13.38 -13.22
CA LYS A 528 -12.98 14.40 -12.78
C LYS A 528 -13.85 13.93 -11.62
N GLU A 529 -14.19 12.64 -11.56
CA GLU A 529 -14.86 12.01 -10.41
C GLU A 529 -14.00 12.03 -9.14
N ALA A 530 -12.67 11.96 -9.27
CA ALA A 530 -11.73 12.15 -8.17
C ALA A 530 -11.43 13.63 -7.84
N GLY A 531 -12.07 14.58 -8.55
CA GLY A 531 -11.84 16.02 -8.40
C GLY A 531 -10.59 16.57 -9.11
N VAL A 532 -9.90 15.74 -9.91
CA VAL A 532 -8.74 16.15 -10.72
C VAL A 532 -9.23 16.92 -11.96
N ASN A 533 -8.56 18.01 -12.31
CA ASN A 533 -8.85 18.72 -13.56
C ASN A 533 -8.38 17.88 -14.75
N ALA A 534 -9.19 17.73 -15.79
CA ALA A 534 -8.85 16.91 -16.95
C ALA A 534 -9.07 17.66 -18.28
N VAL A 535 -8.12 17.50 -19.20
CA VAL A 535 -8.17 18.02 -20.58
C VAL A 535 -8.01 16.86 -21.55
N LEU A 536 -8.80 16.87 -22.63
CA LEU A 536 -8.72 15.86 -23.68
C LEU A 536 -7.76 16.28 -24.80
N MET A 537 -6.77 15.45 -25.07
CA MET A 537 -5.79 15.68 -26.13
C MET A 537 -6.33 15.26 -27.50
N LEU A 538 -6.26 16.20 -28.45
CA LEU A 538 -6.72 16.05 -29.83
C LEU A 538 -5.51 15.91 -30.76
N ARG A 539 -4.91 14.72 -30.80
CA ARG A 539 -3.77 14.40 -31.66
C ARG A 539 -4.18 13.63 -32.92
N PRO A 540 -3.35 13.61 -33.98
CA PRO A 540 -3.61 12.83 -35.18
C PRO A 540 -3.69 11.32 -34.88
N GLY A 541 -4.78 10.68 -35.30
CA GLY A 541 -5.04 9.25 -35.09
C GLY A 541 -5.92 8.93 -33.87
N ASN A 542 -6.18 9.90 -32.99
CA ASN A 542 -7.05 9.69 -31.82
C ASN A 542 -8.50 9.39 -32.23
N ALA A 543 -9.22 8.64 -31.39
CA ALA A 543 -10.62 8.31 -31.62
C ALA A 543 -11.53 9.56 -31.60
N PRO A 544 -12.60 9.62 -32.40
CA PRO A 544 -13.50 10.77 -32.41
C PRO A 544 -14.30 10.86 -31.10
N LEU A 545 -14.29 12.04 -30.47
CA LEU A 545 -15.05 12.31 -29.25
C LEU A 545 -16.54 12.58 -29.55
N PRO A 546 -17.47 12.20 -28.64
CA PRO A 546 -18.86 12.65 -28.69
C PRO A 546 -18.97 14.18 -28.56
N ALA A 547 -19.90 14.81 -29.29
CA ALA A 547 -20.00 16.27 -29.37
C ALA A 547 -20.14 16.99 -28.01
N ASP A 548 -20.91 16.42 -27.08
CA ASP A 548 -21.23 17.02 -25.77
C ASP A 548 -20.39 16.41 -24.63
N HIS A 549 -19.11 16.09 -24.87
CA HIS A 549 -18.27 15.36 -23.90
C HIS A 549 -17.98 16.14 -22.59
N GLY A 550 -18.12 17.47 -22.56
CA GLY A 550 -18.08 18.26 -21.30
C GLY A 550 -16.69 18.41 -20.64
N PHE A 551 -15.63 18.40 -21.45
CA PHE A 551 -14.23 18.66 -21.03
C PHE A 551 -13.61 19.77 -21.88
N GLN A 552 -12.55 20.40 -21.38
CA GLN A 552 -11.66 21.21 -22.21
C GLN A 552 -10.84 20.30 -23.15
N THR A 553 -10.37 20.85 -24.28
CA THR A 553 -9.59 20.11 -25.28
C THR A 553 -8.34 20.90 -25.67
N ALA A 554 -7.22 20.21 -25.87
CA ALA A 554 -5.98 20.80 -26.37
C ALA A 554 -5.36 19.95 -27.50
N ARG A 555 -4.66 20.57 -28.44
CA ARG A 555 -3.99 19.94 -29.61
C ARG A 555 -2.49 19.75 -29.38
N THR A 556 -1.90 20.56 -28.51
CA THR A 556 -0.49 20.56 -28.10
C THR A 556 -0.38 20.90 -26.62
N LEU A 557 0.73 20.55 -25.98
CA LEU A 557 0.90 20.76 -24.54
C LEU A 557 1.10 22.24 -24.15
N ASP A 558 1.49 23.12 -25.08
CA ASP A 558 1.62 24.56 -24.84
C ASP A 558 0.26 25.30 -24.78
N GLU A 559 -0.84 24.65 -25.17
CA GLU A 559 -2.21 25.16 -24.97
C GLU A 559 -2.67 25.07 -23.50
N LEU A 560 -1.99 24.27 -22.65
CA LEU A 560 -2.32 24.01 -21.24
C LEU A 560 -1.79 25.07 -20.22
#